data_AF-A0A7Y3M8K6-F1
#
_entry.id   AF-A0A7Y3M8K6-F1
#
_cell.length_a   1.000
_cell.length_b   1.000
_cell.length_c   1.000
_cell.angle_alpha   90.00
_cell.angle_beta   90.00
_cell.angle_gamma   90.00
#
_symmetry.space_group_name_H-M   'P 1'
#
loop_
_entity.id
_entity.type
_entity.pdbx_description
1 polymer ?
#
loop_
_entity_poly.entity_id
_entity_poly.type
_entity_poly.pdbx_seq_one_letter_code
_entity_poly.pdbx_strand_id
1 'polypeptide(L)'
;MDLLEAMRSNITCRYYKDEPVPDEVLLRLFDAARFAPNGGNRQPVRFIAVRDASKKKVMRDLYLPIWKEYLKGVDVGAIQVKGVRRLIESADFFAE
;
A
#
# COMPACT_ATOMS: atom_id res chain seq x y z
N MET A 1 19.02 0.56 -13.01
CA MET A 1 17.61 0.40 -13.41
C MET A 1 17.14 1.69 -14.03
N ASP A 2 16.61 1.62 -15.23
CA ASP A 2 15.99 2.80 -15.87
C ASP A 2 14.53 2.98 -15.40
N LEU A 3 13.89 4.07 -15.82
CA LEU A 3 12.52 4.40 -15.42
C LEU A 3 11.50 3.34 -15.85
N LEU A 4 11.60 2.82 -17.08
CA LEU A 4 10.61 1.88 -17.61
C LEU A 4 10.76 0.51 -16.95
N GLU A 5 11.99 0.09 -16.69
CA GLU A 5 12.31 -1.10 -15.91
C GLU A 5 11.76 -0.97 -14.48
N ALA A 6 11.96 0.18 -13.82
CA ALA A 6 11.43 0.44 -12.48
C ALA A 6 9.89 0.36 -12.43
N MET A 7 9.21 0.93 -13.42
CA MET A 7 7.74 0.92 -13.49
C MET A 7 7.18 -0.47 -13.75
N ARG A 8 7.83 -1.27 -14.62
CA ARG A 8 7.38 -2.63 -14.98
C ARG A 8 7.68 -3.68 -13.92
N SER A 9 8.73 -3.48 -13.14
CA SER A 9 9.17 -4.41 -12.09
C SER A 9 8.57 -4.11 -10.72
N ASN A 10 7.83 -3.00 -10.56
CA ASN A 10 7.21 -2.66 -9.29
C ASN A 10 6.15 -3.72 -8.90
N ILE A 11 6.29 -4.28 -7.70
CA ILE A 11 5.36 -5.27 -7.15
C ILE A 11 4.55 -4.68 -6.00
N THR A 12 3.36 -5.23 -5.77
CA THR A 12 2.66 -5.05 -4.49
C THR A 12 3.43 -5.78 -3.39
N CYS A 13 4.27 -5.06 -2.65
CA CYS A 13 5.02 -5.60 -1.52
C CYS A 13 4.07 -5.88 -0.34
N ARG A 14 4.28 -7.03 0.32
CA ARG A 14 3.46 -7.51 1.44
C ARG A 14 4.28 -8.04 2.62
N TYR A 15 5.59 -8.03 2.48
CA TYR A 15 6.54 -8.47 3.49
C TYR A 15 7.54 -7.33 3.70
N TYR A 16 7.52 -6.75 4.89
CA TYR A 16 8.34 -5.60 5.24
C TYR A 16 9.30 -5.98 6.35
N LYS A 17 10.49 -5.37 6.33
CA LYS A 17 11.39 -5.39 7.48
C LYS A 17 10.87 -4.42 8.55
N ASP A 18 11.29 -4.64 9.79
CA ASP A 18 11.00 -3.72 10.91
C ASP A 18 11.80 -2.41 10.85
N GLU A 19 12.78 -2.34 9.95
CA GLU A 19 13.60 -1.15 9.70
C GLU A 19 12.74 0.01 9.17
N PRO A 20 12.66 1.15 9.89
CA PRO A 20 11.92 2.30 9.39
C PRO A 20 12.64 2.92 8.19
N VAL A 21 11.86 3.39 7.21
CA VAL A 21 12.40 4.19 6.09
C VAL A 21 13.00 5.50 6.64
N PRO A 22 14.26 5.85 6.34
CA PRO A 22 14.86 7.11 6.79
C PRO A 22 14.10 8.36 6.30
N ASP A 23 14.17 9.44 7.07
CA ASP A 23 13.44 10.68 6.74
C ASP A 23 13.94 11.30 5.43
N GLU A 24 15.25 11.28 5.15
CA GLU A 24 15.80 11.83 3.90
C GLU A 24 15.26 11.09 2.67
N VAL A 25 14.95 9.80 2.79
CA VAL A 25 14.33 9.03 1.71
C VAL A 25 12.90 9.49 1.50
N LEU A 26 12.11 9.65 2.56
CA LEU A 26 10.73 10.14 2.46
C LEU A 26 10.67 11.55 1.87
N LEU A 27 11.55 12.46 2.31
CA LEU A 27 11.60 13.83 1.80
C LEU A 27 11.90 13.87 0.30
N ARG A 28 12.87 13.07 -0.16
CA ARG A 28 13.17 12.93 -1.60
C ARG A 28 11.98 12.39 -2.40
N LEU A 29 11.24 11.44 -1.84
CA LEU A 29 10.04 10.87 -2.49
C LEU A 29 8.91 11.91 -2.57
N PHE A 30 8.65 12.66 -1.51
CA PHE A 30 7.61 13.69 -1.49
C PHE A 30 7.97 14.87 -2.41
N ASP A 31 9.24 15.25 -2.49
CA ASP A 31 9.71 16.27 -3.43
C ASP A 31 9.50 15.84 -4.89
N ALA A 32 9.72 14.57 -5.22
CA ALA A 32 9.38 14.05 -6.55
C ALA A 32 7.84 14.03 -6.77
N ALA A 33 7.07 13.57 -5.79
CA ALA A 33 5.62 13.41 -5.90
C ALA A 33 4.88 14.74 -6.11
N ARG A 34 5.34 15.85 -5.53
CA ARG A 34 4.66 17.15 -5.66
C ARG A 34 4.66 17.71 -7.09
N PHE A 35 5.51 17.21 -7.98
CA PHE A 35 5.53 17.58 -9.39
C PHE A 35 4.48 16.84 -10.24
N ALA A 36 3.69 15.93 -9.64
CA ALA A 36 2.59 15.30 -10.35
C ALA A 36 1.57 16.35 -10.86
N PRO A 37 1.10 16.22 -12.11
CA PRO A 37 0.15 17.17 -12.69
C PRO A 37 -1.16 17.15 -11.89
N ASN A 38 -1.70 18.32 -11.60
CA ASN A 38 -2.97 18.47 -10.90
C ASN A 38 -3.76 19.65 -11.49
N GLY A 39 -5.09 19.54 -11.49
CA GLY A 39 -5.97 20.48 -12.19
C GLY A 39 -5.81 21.91 -11.70
N GLY A 40 -5.33 22.80 -12.58
CA GLY A 40 -5.07 24.21 -12.26
C GLY A 40 -3.90 24.43 -11.29
N ASN A 41 -2.99 23.46 -11.15
CA ASN A 41 -1.85 23.50 -10.24
C ASN A 41 -2.21 23.86 -8.78
N ARG A 42 -3.40 23.45 -8.33
CA ARG A 42 -3.92 23.68 -6.97
C ARG A 42 -3.11 22.98 -5.87
N GLN A 43 -2.35 21.95 -6.23
CA GLN A 43 -1.57 21.13 -5.30
C GLN A 43 -2.39 20.63 -4.09
N PRO A 44 -3.58 19.99 -4.30
CA PRO A 44 -4.50 19.64 -3.22
C PRO A 44 -4.08 18.37 -2.46
N VAL A 45 -2.78 18.19 -2.21
CA VAL A 45 -2.22 16.98 -1.61
C VAL A 45 -1.61 17.32 -0.24
N ARG A 46 -1.77 16.39 0.70
CA ARG A 46 -1.11 16.38 2.00
C ARG A 46 -0.53 14.99 2.22
N PHE A 47 0.71 14.93 2.70
CA PHE A 47 1.36 13.67 3.07
C PHE A 47 1.44 13.59 4.60
N ILE A 48 1.04 12.44 5.16
CA ILE A 48 1.11 12.17 6.59
C ILE A 48 1.94 10.90 6.78
N ALA A 49 3.13 11.04 7.38
CA ALA A 49 3.98 9.92 7.72
C ALA A 49 3.61 9.38 9.12
N VAL A 50 2.90 8.25 9.17
CA VAL A 50 2.54 7.61 10.43
C VAL A 50 3.68 6.72 10.90
N ARG A 51 4.43 7.17 11.91
CA ARG A 51 5.55 6.43 12.52
C ARG A 51 5.12 5.57 13.71
N ASP A 52 4.13 6.05 14.45
CA ASP A 52 3.62 5.45 15.68
C ASP A 52 2.95 4.09 15.43
N ALA A 53 3.49 3.03 16.05
CA ALA A 53 2.99 1.67 15.89
C ALA A 53 1.56 1.49 16.42
N SER A 54 1.17 2.19 17.49
CA SER A 54 -0.20 2.13 18.03
C SER A 54 -1.21 2.72 17.04
N LYS A 55 -0.85 3.83 16.38
CA LYS A 55 -1.69 4.44 15.34
C LYS A 55 -1.81 3.55 14.11
N LYS A 56 -0.70 2.92 13.69
CA LYS A 56 -0.74 1.93 12.59
C LYS A 56 -1.65 0.74 12.94
N LYS A 57 -1.61 0.26 14.19
CA LYS A 57 -2.50 -0.82 14.65
C LYS A 57 -3.97 -0.41 14.56
N VAL A 58 -4.32 0.80 15.00
CA VAL A 58 -5.71 1.30 14.86
C VAL A 58 -6.14 1.36 13.39
N MET A 59 -5.26 1.82 12.49
CA MET A 59 -5.55 1.83 11.05
C MET A 59 -5.79 0.42 10.49
N ARG A 60 -4.98 -0.55 10.91
CA ARG A 60 -5.16 -1.97 10.57
C ARG A 60 -6.50 -2.48 11.09
N ASP A 61 -6.83 -2.22 12.34
CA ASP A 61 -8.06 -2.72 12.97
C ASP A 61 -9.32 -2.13 12.32
N LEU A 62 -9.25 -0.91 11.75
CA LEU A 62 -10.32 -0.32 10.93
C LEU A 62 -10.43 -0.97 9.53
N TYR A 63 -9.30 -1.39 8.96
CA TYR A 63 -9.25 -2.02 7.64
C TYR A 63 -9.70 -3.49 7.67
N LEU A 64 -9.31 -4.23 8.71
CA LEU A 64 -9.48 -5.68 8.83
C LEU A 64 -10.92 -6.17 8.59
N PRO A 65 -11.98 -5.57 9.14
CA PRO A 65 -13.35 -6.03 8.90
C PRO A 65 -13.75 -6.01 7.41
N ILE A 66 -13.35 -4.95 6.69
CA ILE A 66 -13.63 -4.79 5.26
C ILE A 66 -12.87 -5.85 4.46
N TRP A 67 -11.61 -6.10 4.83
CA TRP A 67 -10.81 -7.14 4.21
C TRP A 67 -11.37 -8.55 4.44
N LYS A 68 -11.81 -8.86 5.66
CA LYS A 68 -12.41 -10.18 5.96
C LYS A 68 -13.74 -10.39 5.24
N GLU A 69 -14.56 -9.36 5.07
CA GLU A 69 -15.77 -9.42 4.24
C GLU A 69 -15.42 -9.74 2.78
N TYR A 70 -14.40 -9.07 2.23
CA TYR A 70 -13.89 -9.36 0.89
C TYR A 70 -13.42 -10.81 0.76
N LEU A 71 -12.62 -11.31 1.72
CA LEU A 71 -12.13 -12.70 1.70
C LEU A 71 -13.25 -13.73 1.74
N LYS A 72 -14.29 -13.53 2.57
CA LYS A 72 -15.47 -14.40 2.54
C LYS A 72 -16.10 -14.45 1.15
N GLY A 73 -16.21 -13.29 0.49
CA GLY A 73 -16.70 -13.19 -0.88
C GLY A 73 -15.84 -13.99 -1.87
N VAL A 74 -14.52 -13.99 -1.68
CA VAL A 74 -13.60 -14.83 -2.47
C VAL A 74 -13.80 -16.32 -2.20
N ASP A 75 -13.89 -16.72 -0.93
CA ASP A 75 -14.00 -18.13 -0.54
C ASP A 75 -15.31 -18.78 -1.00
N VAL A 76 -16.42 -18.04 -0.98
CA VAL A 76 -17.72 -18.53 -1.49
C VAL A 76 -17.87 -18.36 -3.00
N GLY A 77 -16.85 -17.84 -3.69
CA GLY A 77 -16.85 -17.61 -5.14
C GLY A 77 -17.72 -16.45 -5.62
N ALA A 78 -18.26 -15.62 -4.71
CA ALA A 78 -18.97 -14.39 -5.07
C ALA A 78 -18.03 -13.33 -5.67
N ILE A 79 -16.75 -13.35 -5.28
CA ILE A 79 -15.69 -12.50 -5.81
C ILE A 79 -14.67 -13.37 -6.55
N GLN A 80 -14.54 -13.14 -7.85
CA GLN A 80 -13.59 -13.86 -8.69
C GLN A 80 -12.25 -13.13 -8.73
N VAL A 81 -11.22 -13.71 -8.13
CA VAL A 81 -9.86 -13.16 -8.14
C VAL A 81 -9.03 -13.87 -9.19
N LYS A 82 -8.59 -13.11 -10.21
CA LYS A 82 -7.66 -13.61 -11.22
C LYS A 82 -6.26 -13.66 -10.61
N GLY A 83 -5.70 -14.85 -10.43
CA GLY A 83 -4.33 -15.01 -9.93
C GLY A 83 -4.07 -16.38 -9.28
N VAL A 84 -2.84 -16.57 -8.82
CA VAL A 84 -2.42 -17.75 -8.05
C VAL A 84 -2.95 -17.63 -6.61
N ARG A 85 -3.40 -18.72 -5.99
CA ARG A 85 -3.86 -18.76 -4.58
C ARG A 85 -2.92 -18.02 -3.62
N ARG A 86 -1.60 -18.12 -3.85
CA ARG A 86 -0.53 -17.41 -3.13
C ARG A 86 -0.72 -15.89 -3.04
N LEU A 87 -1.38 -15.26 -4.02
CA LEU A 87 -1.65 -13.81 -3.99
C LEU A 87 -2.61 -13.45 -2.85
N ILE A 88 -3.67 -14.25 -2.66
CA ILE A 88 -4.64 -14.06 -1.58
C ILE A 88 -4.01 -14.36 -0.23
N GLU A 89 -3.23 -15.44 -0.13
CA GLU A 89 -2.51 -15.81 1.10
C GLU A 89 -1.53 -14.71 1.53
N SER A 90 -0.76 -14.15 0.58
CA SER A 90 0.16 -13.06 0.86
C SER A 90 -0.58 -11.77 1.23
N ALA A 91 -1.75 -11.50 0.63
CA ALA A 91 -2.59 -10.37 0.98
C ALA A 91 -3.17 -10.50 2.39
N ASP A 92 -3.64 -11.68 2.75
CA ASP A 92 -4.17 -11.94 4.09
C ASP A 92 -3.06 -11.87 5.16
N PHE A 93 -1.88 -12.40 4.87
CA PHE A 93 -0.71 -12.26 5.75
C PHE A 93 -0.38 -10.80 6.06
N PHE A 94 -0.47 -9.89 5.08
CA PHE A 94 -0.16 -8.48 5.29
C PHE A 94 -1.29 -7.70 5.97
N ALA A 95 -2.53 -8.16 5.82
CA ALA A 95 -3.68 -7.53 6.45
C ALA A 95 -3.69 -7.72 7.97
N GLU A 96 -3.20 -8.87 8.46
CA GLU A 96 -3.04 -9.24 9.88
C GLU A 96 -1.81 -8.57 10.53
#